data_AF-A0A1E1W463-F1
#
_entry.id   AF-A0A1E1W463-F1
#
_cell.length_a   1.000
_cell.length_b   1.000
_cell.length_c   1.000
_cell.angle_alpha   90.00
_cell.angle_beta   90.00
_cell.angle_gamma   90.00
#
_symmetry.space_group_name_H-M   'P 1'
#
loop_
_entity.id
_entity.type
_entity.pdbx_description
1 polymer ?
#
loop_
_entity_poly.entity_id
_entity_poly.type
_entity_poly.pdbx_seq_one_letter_code
_entity_poly.pdbx_strand_id
1 'polypeptide(L)'
;LFGTAKRIEGVLSMVREELQDVPLYFTLDKLFGRVHLETMPMLLMRSAILNAGHKVSYSHASKLSVKTSAPAQVIWDIIRTWEKTHPVKPAKLEADPVAKHILSQDVNSHVDLSERPDANPNSRRDGRLRFQFNPAPFWGPGSRAAVNVGEEKMSKAIRNQNKHSKDNKRQHSPTDEDARKKQHAENDNVV
;
A
#
# COMPACT_ATOMS: atom_id res chain seq x y z
N LEU A 1 -9.47 26.08 -28.05
CA LEU A 1 -9.84 25.26 -26.87
C LEU A 1 -8.69 25.21 -25.88
N PHE A 2 -8.95 25.26 -24.58
CA PHE A 2 -7.91 25.14 -23.55
C PHE A 2 -7.22 23.77 -23.60
N GLY A 3 -5.90 23.72 -23.39
CA GLY A 3 -5.15 22.44 -23.32
C GLY A 3 -5.59 21.52 -22.17
N THR A 4 -6.30 22.06 -21.19
CA THR A 4 -6.86 21.34 -20.04
C THR A 4 -8.25 20.77 -20.29
N ALA A 5 -8.86 21.01 -21.46
CA ALA A 5 -10.26 20.64 -21.74
C ALA A 5 -10.53 19.14 -21.50
N LYS A 6 -9.67 18.25 -22.01
CA LYS A 6 -9.81 16.78 -21.83
C LYS A 6 -9.79 16.36 -20.36
N ARG A 7 -8.96 17.03 -19.55
CA ARG A 7 -8.86 16.78 -18.10
C ARG A 7 -10.12 17.23 -17.38
N ILE A 8 -10.58 18.44 -17.69
CA ILE A 8 -11.81 19.00 -17.10
C ILE A 8 -12.99 18.09 -17.45
N GLU A 9 -13.13 17.71 -18.72
CA GLU A 9 -14.18 16.83 -19.21
C GLU A 9 -14.15 15.46 -18.51
N GLY A 10 -12.98 14.85 -18.34
CA GLY A 10 -12.83 13.57 -17.65
C GLY A 10 -13.19 13.64 -16.16
N VAL A 11 -12.76 14.69 -15.46
CA VAL A 11 -13.11 14.89 -14.03
C VAL A 11 -14.60 15.18 -13.87
N LEU A 12 -15.19 16.06 -14.67
CA LEU A 12 -16.62 16.37 -14.63
C LEU A 12 -17.48 15.14 -14.97
N SER A 13 -17.03 14.29 -15.89
CA SER A 13 -17.70 13.01 -16.19
C SER A 13 -17.75 12.11 -14.96
N MET A 14 -16.66 12.01 -14.19
CA MET A 14 -16.66 11.24 -12.94
C MET A 14 -17.57 11.84 -11.88
N VAL A 15 -17.51 13.15 -11.66
CA VAL A 15 -18.37 13.84 -10.68
C VAL A 15 -19.85 13.67 -11.02
N ARG A 16 -20.19 13.65 -12.30
CA ARG A 16 -21.57 13.42 -12.78
C ARG A 16 -22.04 11.98 -12.56
N GLU A 17 -21.15 11.00 -12.71
CA GLU A 17 -21.45 9.58 -12.48
C GLU A 17 -21.42 9.18 -11.00
N GLU A 18 -20.81 10.02 -10.15
CA GLU A 18 -20.63 9.79 -8.73
C GLU A 18 -21.94 9.94 -7.94
N LEU A 19 -22.17 9.03 -6.99
CA LEU A 19 -23.29 9.09 -6.06
C LEU A 19 -23.11 10.26 -5.09
N GLN A 20 -24.08 11.17 -5.07
CA GLN A 20 -24.07 12.39 -4.24
C GLN A 20 -24.70 12.19 -2.87
N ASP A 21 -25.62 11.23 -2.76
CA ASP A 21 -26.39 10.87 -1.58
C ASP A 21 -25.61 10.01 -0.58
N VAL A 22 -24.45 9.48 -0.99
CA VAL A 22 -23.62 8.60 -0.17
C VAL A 22 -22.35 9.34 0.30
N PRO A 23 -22.17 9.54 1.62
CA PRO A 23 -20.94 10.12 2.14
C PRO A 23 -19.79 9.11 2.09
N LEU A 24 -18.56 9.63 1.93
CA LEU A 24 -17.31 8.85 1.93
C LEU A 24 -17.21 7.79 0.82
N TYR A 25 -16.09 7.08 0.78
CA TYR A 25 -15.84 5.99 -0.17
C TYR A 25 -14.90 4.96 0.43
N PHE A 26 -15.00 3.71 -0.02
CA PHE A 26 -14.00 2.68 0.26
C PHE A 26 -12.86 2.79 -0.76
N THR A 27 -11.64 2.47 -0.34
CA THR A 27 -10.52 2.27 -1.29
C THR A 27 -10.21 0.78 -1.34
N LEU A 28 -10.32 0.20 -2.54
CA LEU A 28 -10.32 -1.26 -2.73
C LEU A 28 -9.03 -1.91 -2.24
N ASP A 29 -7.88 -1.33 -2.56
CA ASP A 29 -6.56 -1.77 -2.11
C ASP A 29 -6.43 -1.80 -0.59
N LYS A 30 -6.92 -0.76 0.11
CA LYS A 30 -6.89 -0.68 1.57
C LYS A 30 -7.82 -1.71 2.21
N LEU A 31 -8.97 -1.94 1.58
CA LEU A 31 -9.98 -2.86 2.08
C LEU A 31 -9.48 -4.31 2.01
N PHE A 32 -8.92 -4.72 0.87
CA PHE A 32 -8.32 -6.05 0.70
C PHE A 32 -6.99 -6.19 1.46
N GLY A 33 -6.20 -5.12 1.52
CA GLY A 33 -4.96 -5.07 2.29
C GLY A 33 -5.17 -5.26 3.80
N ARG A 34 -6.33 -4.88 4.35
CA ARG A 34 -6.67 -5.13 5.75
C ARG A 34 -6.76 -6.62 6.07
N VAL A 35 -7.17 -7.44 5.10
CA VAL A 35 -7.36 -8.89 5.27
C VAL A 35 -6.29 -9.71 4.55
N HIS A 36 -5.25 -9.07 4.02
CA HIS A 36 -4.13 -9.70 3.27
C HIS A 36 -4.59 -10.53 2.06
N LEU A 37 -5.72 -10.16 1.47
CA LEU A 37 -6.33 -10.87 0.35
C LEU A 37 -5.87 -10.30 -1.00
N GLU A 38 -5.84 -11.15 -2.02
CA GLU A 38 -5.64 -10.68 -3.40
C GLU A 38 -6.78 -9.73 -3.79
N THR A 39 -6.44 -8.56 -4.31
CA THR A 39 -7.42 -7.53 -4.66
C THR A 39 -8.25 -7.95 -5.86
N MET A 40 -9.56 -8.05 -5.67
CA MET A 40 -10.52 -8.36 -6.72
C MET A 40 -10.45 -7.32 -7.87
N PRO A 41 -10.64 -7.73 -9.14
CA PRO A 41 -10.83 -6.79 -10.24
C PRO A 41 -11.96 -5.80 -9.95
N MET A 42 -11.69 -4.54 -10.26
CA MET A 42 -12.59 -3.45 -9.87
C MET A 42 -14.01 -3.61 -10.48
N LEU A 43 -14.10 -3.99 -11.76
CA LEU A 43 -15.40 -4.21 -12.42
C LEU A 43 -16.20 -5.35 -11.78
N LEU A 44 -15.52 -6.39 -11.28
CA LEU A 44 -16.15 -7.51 -10.60
C LEU A 44 -16.75 -7.06 -9.27
N MET A 45 -16.01 -6.26 -8.50
CA MET A 45 -16.51 -5.66 -7.25
C MET A 45 -17.76 -4.80 -7.49
N ARG A 46 -17.75 -3.99 -8.56
CA ARG A 46 -18.94 -3.20 -8.94
C ARG A 46 -20.10 -4.10 -9.34
N SER A 47 -19.85 -5.15 -10.13
CA SER A 47 -20.87 -6.09 -10.57
C SER A 47 -21.53 -6.77 -9.37
N ALA A 48 -20.73 -7.24 -8.40
CA ALA A 48 -21.22 -7.85 -7.18
C ALA A 48 -22.13 -6.93 -6.36
N ILE A 49 -21.74 -5.65 -6.21
CA ILE A 49 -22.56 -4.65 -5.50
C ILE A 49 -23.88 -4.37 -6.23
N LEU A 50 -23.84 -4.28 -7.56
CA LEU A 50 -25.04 -4.07 -8.38
C LEU A 50 -25.96 -5.29 -8.36
N ASN A 51 -25.40 -6.50 -8.39
CA ASN A 51 -26.15 -7.77 -8.26
C ASN A 51 -26.82 -7.89 -6.90
N ALA A 52 -26.20 -7.37 -5.84
CA ALA A 52 -26.81 -7.24 -4.51
C ALA A 52 -27.91 -6.15 -4.45
N GLY A 53 -28.25 -5.48 -5.55
CA GLY A 53 -29.32 -4.50 -5.63
C GLY A 53 -28.96 -3.11 -5.11
N HIS A 54 -27.67 -2.82 -4.90
CA HIS A 54 -27.21 -1.53 -4.40
C HIS A 54 -26.58 -0.67 -5.50
N LYS A 55 -26.67 0.64 -5.35
CA LYS A 55 -26.05 1.59 -6.28
C LYS A 55 -24.54 1.65 -6.04
N VAL A 56 -23.76 1.75 -7.11
CA VAL A 56 -22.30 1.89 -7.02
C VAL A 56 -21.73 2.90 -8.01
N SER A 57 -20.80 3.73 -7.55
CA SER A 57 -20.05 4.69 -8.37
C SER A 57 -18.57 4.70 -7.98
N TYR A 58 -17.75 5.32 -8.84
CA TYR A 58 -16.39 5.70 -8.45
C TYR A 58 -16.46 7.08 -7.80
N SER A 59 -15.40 7.45 -7.08
CA SER A 59 -15.20 8.82 -6.61
C SER A 59 -14.10 9.51 -7.40
N HIS A 60 -14.32 10.79 -7.71
CA HIS A 60 -13.28 11.63 -8.29
C HIS A 60 -12.03 11.78 -7.40
N ALA A 61 -12.18 11.52 -6.10
CA ALA A 61 -11.11 11.66 -5.11
C ALA A 61 -10.04 10.55 -5.16
N SER A 62 -10.34 9.35 -5.69
CA SER A 62 -9.36 8.26 -5.75
C SER A 62 -9.64 7.24 -6.85
N LYS A 63 -8.58 6.78 -7.52
CA LYS A 63 -8.66 5.82 -8.65
C LYS A 63 -9.26 4.47 -8.27
N LEU A 64 -9.01 4.00 -7.05
CA LEU A 64 -9.47 2.71 -6.55
C LEU A 64 -10.66 2.88 -5.60
N SER A 65 -11.37 4.01 -5.71
CA SER A 65 -12.53 4.28 -4.88
C SER A 65 -13.78 3.53 -5.33
N VAL A 66 -14.56 3.10 -4.34
CA VAL A 66 -15.90 2.53 -4.51
C VAL A 66 -16.83 3.28 -3.57
N LYS A 67 -17.77 4.02 -4.14
CA LYS A 67 -18.91 4.59 -3.43
C LYS A 67 -20.12 3.71 -3.63
N THR A 68 -20.83 3.41 -2.57
CA THR A 68 -21.94 2.47 -2.62
C THR A 68 -22.99 2.78 -1.57
N SER A 69 -24.27 2.59 -1.92
CA SER A 69 -25.37 2.63 -0.96
C SER A 69 -25.47 1.33 -0.14
N ALA A 70 -24.64 0.33 -0.42
CA ALA A 70 -24.63 -0.94 0.29
C ALA A 70 -24.12 -0.77 1.73
N PRO A 71 -24.74 -1.44 2.72
CA PRO A 71 -24.20 -1.54 4.06
C PRO A 71 -22.79 -2.16 4.07
N ALA A 72 -21.97 -1.78 5.04
CA ALA A 72 -20.61 -2.31 5.18
C ALA A 72 -20.58 -3.85 5.31
N GLN A 73 -21.63 -4.45 5.90
CA GLN A 73 -21.78 -5.90 5.99
C GLN A 73 -21.79 -6.58 4.61
N VAL A 74 -22.56 -6.04 3.65
CA VAL A 74 -22.62 -6.59 2.28
C VAL A 74 -21.25 -6.52 1.60
N ILE A 75 -20.50 -5.45 1.84
CA ILE A 75 -19.15 -5.28 1.29
C ILE A 75 -18.19 -6.33 1.85
N TRP A 76 -18.24 -6.61 3.14
CA TRP A 76 -17.43 -7.67 3.75
C TRP A 76 -17.89 -9.08 3.31
N ASP A 77 -19.18 -9.28 3.13
CA ASP A 77 -19.74 -10.54 2.61
C ASP A 77 -19.23 -10.83 1.18
N ILE A 78 -19.12 -9.82 0.33
CA ILE A 78 -18.48 -9.93 -1.00
C ILE A 78 -17.01 -10.36 -0.87
N ILE A 79 -16.27 -9.75 0.05
CA ILE A 79 -14.84 -10.06 0.26
C ILE A 79 -14.65 -11.48 0.80
N ARG A 80 -15.47 -11.91 1.75
CA ARG A 80 -15.46 -13.29 2.27
C ARG A 80 -15.81 -14.30 1.19
N THR A 81 -16.75 -13.95 0.30
CA THR A 81 -17.08 -14.80 -0.85
C THR A 81 -15.91 -14.91 -1.82
N TRP A 82 -15.18 -13.82 -2.03
CA TRP A 82 -13.95 -13.83 -2.83
C TRP A 82 -12.84 -14.70 -2.22
N GLU A 83 -12.69 -14.63 -0.90
CA GLU A 83 -11.68 -15.40 -0.16
C GLU A 83 -11.82 -16.92 -0.35
N LYS A 84 -13.06 -17.43 -0.47
CA LYS A 84 -13.32 -18.85 -0.75
C LYS A 84 -12.68 -19.35 -2.05
N THR A 85 -12.53 -18.48 -3.05
CA THR A 85 -11.89 -18.83 -4.34
C THR A 85 -10.43 -18.40 -4.41
N HIS A 86 -10.04 -17.38 -3.64
CA HIS A 86 -8.68 -16.83 -3.59
C HIS A 86 -8.18 -16.79 -2.14
N PRO A 87 -7.91 -17.94 -1.51
CA PRO A 87 -7.64 -18.00 -0.08
C PRO A 87 -6.37 -17.24 0.31
N VAL A 88 -6.40 -16.63 1.50
CA VAL A 88 -5.24 -15.92 2.06
C VAL A 88 -4.19 -16.94 2.51
N LYS A 89 -2.91 -16.56 2.42
CA LYS A 89 -1.81 -17.38 2.95
C LYS A 89 -1.97 -17.60 4.47
N PRO A 90 -2.00 -18.84 4.98
CA PRO A 90 -2.24 -19.11 6.39
C PRO A 90 -1.30 -18.38 7.35
N ALA A 91 -0.01 -18.26 6.98
CA ALA A 91 0.99 -17.54 7.77
C ALA A 91 0.64 -16.05 8.00
N LYS A 92 -0.10 -15.41 7.08
CA LYS A 92 -0.56 -14.03 7.23
C LYS A 92 -1.77 -13.94 8.16
N LEU A 93 -2.67 -14.92 8.12
CA LEU A 93 -3.83 -14.99 9.01
C LEU A 93 -3.42 -15.22 10.46
N GLU A 94 -2.49 -16.15 10.71
CA GLU A 94 -2.03 -16.43 12.08
C GLU A 94 -1.27 -15.25 12.69
N ALA A 95 -0.64 -14.42 11.86
CA ALA A 95 0.04 -13.20 12.31
C ALA A 95 -0.93 -12.03 12.61
N ASP A 96 -2.15 -12.03 12.05
CA ASP A 96 -3.14 -10.95 12.20
C ASP A 96 -4.49 -11.50 12.68
N PRO A 97 -4.72 -11.54 14.00
CA PRO A 97 -5.93 -12.13 14.58
C PRO A 97 -7.20 -11.37 14.17
N VAL A 98 -7.10 -10.08 13.84
CA VAL A 98 -8.26 -9.28 13.43
C VAL A 98 -8.65 -9.59 12.00
N ALA A 99 -7.68 -9.75 11.08
CA ALA A 99 -7.96 -10.21 9.72
C ALA A 99 -8.62 -11.60 9.75
N LYS A 100 -8.09 -12.51 10.57
CA LYS A 100 -8.68 -13.83 10.81
C LYS A 100 -10.11 -13.74 11.32
N HIS A 101 -10.38 -12.87 12.30
CA HIS A 101 -11.73 -12.66 12.82
C HIS A 101 -12.69 -12.13 11.76
N ILE A 102 -12.30 -11.11 10.98
CA ILE A 102 -13.14 -10.52 9.91
C ILE A 102 -13.54 -11.58 8.87
N LEU A 103 -12.60 -12.43 8.46
CA LEU A 103 -12.82 -13.47 7.45
C LEU A 103 -13.58 -14.68 8.00
N SER A 104 -13.46 -14.99 9.30
CA SER A 104 -14.15 -16.11 9.94
C SER A 104 -15.66 -15.91 10.13
N GLN A 105 -16.16 -14.68 9.98
CA GLN A 105 -17.58 -14.39 10.11
C GLN A 105 -18.39 -14.95 8.94
N ASP A 106 -19.62 -15.38 9.23
CA ASP A 106 -20.51 -15.92 8.21
C ASP A 106 -20.97 -14.87 7.20
N VAL A 107 -21.23 -15.35 5.98
CA VAL A 107 -21.78 -14.56 4.88
C VAL A 107 -23.30 -14.62 4.97
N ASN A 108 -23.94 -13.51 5.35
CA ASN A 108 -25.39 -13.46 5.55
C ASN A 108 -26.14 -12.97 4.29
N SER A 109 -25.44 -12.27 3.41
CA SER A 109 -26.01 -11.71 2.18
C SER A 109 -25.88 -12.68 1.01
N HIS A 110 -26.86 -12.70 0.10
CA HIS A 110 -26.71 -13.40 -1.18
C HIS A 110 -25.73 -12.61 -2.07
N VAL A 111 -24.57 -13.20 -2.36
CA VAL A 111 -23.52 -12.59 -3.18
C VAL A 111 -23.40 -13.31 -4.51
N ASP A 112 -23.64 -12.58 -5.60
CA ASP A 112 -23.38 -13.05 -6.97
C ASP A 112 -22.22 -12.24 -7.59
N LEU A 113 -21.13 -12.95 -7.89
CA LEU A 113 -19.91 -12.39 -8.48
C LEU A 113 -19.92 -12.40 -10.02
N SER A 114 -21.04 -12.71 -10.68
CA SER A 114 -21.15 -12.65 -12.14
C SER A 114 -20.85 -11.23 -12.66
N GLU A 115 -20.12 -11.13 -13.77
CA GLU A 115 -19.85 -9.83 -14.39
C GLU A 115 -21.11 -9.25 -15.02
N ARG A 116 -21.41 -7.99 -14.70
CA ARG A 116 -22.51 -7.27 -15.32
C ARG A 116 -22.03 -6.32 -16.41
N PRO A 117 -22.76 -6.21 -17.54
CA PRO A 117 -22.40 -5.29 -18.61
C PRO A 117 -22.53 -3.81 -18.22
N ASP A 118 -23.45 -3.47 -17.32
CA ASP A 118 -23.69 -2.11 -16.83
C ASP A 118 -22.73 -1.67 -15.70
N ALA A 119 -21.85 -2.57 -15.23
CA ALA A 119 -20.88 -2.24 -14.19
C ALA A 119 -19.80 -1.26 -14.69
N ASN A 120 -19.50 -1.23 -15.98
CA ASN A 120 -18.48 -0.33 -16.54
C ASN A 120 -19.11 1.04 -16.89
N PRO A 121 -18.76 2.13 -16.18
CA PRO A 121 -19.35 3.43 -16.45
C PRO A 121 -18.90 4.00 -17.79
N ASN A 122 -19.72 4.87 -18.36
CA ASN A 122 -19.49 5.48 -19.67
C ASN A 122 -18.13 6.19 -19.72
N SER A 123 -17.78 6.98 -18.70
CA SER A 123 -16.49 7.69 -18.65
C SER A 123 -15.27 6.77 -18.77
N ARG A 124 -15.35 5.53 -18.25
CA ARG A 124 -14.28 4.54 -18.35
C ARG A 124 -14.32 3.81 -19.69
N ARG A 125 -15.51 3.41 -20.16
CA ARG A 125 -15.69 2.75 -21.47
C ARG A 125 -15.23 3.65 -22.62
N ASP A 126 -15.53 4.94 -22.54
CA ASP A 126 -15.21 5.93 -23.57
C ASP A 126 -13.76 6.47 -23.43
N GLY A 127 -12.95 5.91 -22.52
CA GLY A 127 -11.53 6.27 -22.37
C GLY A 127 -11.27 7.70 -21.89
N ARG A 128 -12.21 8.32 -21.14
CA ARG A 128 -12.04 9.69 -20.65
C ARG A 128 -10.87 9.78 -19.67
N LEU A 129 -10.18 10.92 -19.65
CA LEU A 129 -9.05 11.19 -18.75
C LEU A 129 -9.55 11.44 -17.33
N ARG A 130 -9.87 10.36 -16.61
CA ARG A 130 -10.43 10.41 -15.25
C ARG A 130 -9.41 10.87 -14.20
N PHE A 131 -8.18 10.38 -14.31
CA PHE A 131 -7.08 10.73 -13.41
C PHE A 131 -5.88 11.16 -14.22
N GLN A 132 -5.20 12.21 -13.76
CA GLN A 132 -3.99 12.69 -14.41
C GLN A 132 -2.85 11.70 -14.22
N PHE A 133 -2.12 11.40 -15.29
CA PHE A 133 -0.87 10.65 -15.17
C PHE A 133 0.20 11.54 -14.55
N ASN A 134 1.06 10.93 -13.73
CA ASN A 134 2.25 11.63 -13.25
C ASN A 134 3.11 12.01 -14.47
N PRO A 135 3.45 13.30 -14.63
CA PRO A 135 4.16 13.77 -15.82
C PRO A 135 5.60 13.26 -15.93
N ALA A 136 6.22 12.80 -14.84
CA ALA A 136 7.56 12.19 -14.86
C ALA A 136 7.70 11.03 -13.84
N PRO A 137 8.64 10.09 -14.07
CA PRO A 137 9.13 9.21 -13.00
C PRO A 137 9.63 10.06 -11.83
N PHE A 138 9.32 9.65 -10.59
CA PHE A 138 9.70 10.38 -9.36
C PHE A 138 9.06 11.77 -9.18
N TRP A 139 7.87 12.03 -9.76
CA TRP A 139 7.07 13.26 -9.60
C TRP A 139 6.51 13.50 -8.17
N GLY A 140 7.16 12.95 -7.15
CA GLY A 140 6.83 13.20 -5.74
C GLY A 140 7.73 14.29 -5.14
N PRO A 141 7.53 14.61 -3.85
CA PRO A 141 8.53 15.36 -3.09
C PRO A 141 9.89 14.70 -3.30
N GLY A 142 10.89 15.48 -3.74
CA GLY A 142 12.23 14.97 -4.00
C GLY A 142 12.82 14.25 -2.80
N SER A 143 13.88 13.47 -3.01
CA SER A 143 14.59 12.79 -1.92
C SER A 143 14.96 13.79 -0.82
N ARG A 144 14.69 13.42 0.44
CA ARG A 144 14.97 14.24 1.64
C ARG A 144 16.33 14.93 1.52
N ALA A 145 16.39 16.23 1.82
CA ALA A 145 17.65 16.99 1.82
C ALA A 145 18.69 16.27 2.70
N ALA A 146 19.84 15.95 2.14
CA ALA A 146 20.97 15.43 2.89
C ALA A 146 21.66 16.64 3.54
N VAL A 147 21.53 16.77 4.85
CA VAL A 147 22.26 17.79 5.60
C VAL A 147 23.72 17.32 5.71
N ASN A 148 24.63 18.02 5.03
CA ASN A 148 26.10 17.94 5.17
C ASN A 148 26.75 16.56 4.98
N VAL A 149 26.84 16.10 3.74
CA VAL A 149 27.95 15.24 3.32
C VAL A 149 28.60 15.96 2.14
N GLY A 150 29.93 16.12 2.17
CA GLY A 150 30.69 16.83 1.13
C GLY A 150 30.41 16.32 -0.29
N GLU A 151 30.99 16.98 -1.30
CA GLU A 151 30.68 16.81 -2.73
C GLU A 151 30.69 15.36 -3.26
N GLU A 152 31.29 14.41 -2.54
CA GLU A 152 31.26 12.99 -2.86
C GLU A 152 29.99 12.29 -2.34
N LYS A 153 29.03 12.11 -3.27
CA LYS A 153 27.88 11.21 -3.09
C LYS A 153 28.35 9.75 -3.05
N MET A 154 28.81 9.25 -1.91
CA MET A 154 29.01 7.81 -1.73
C MET A 154 27.66 7.09 -1.88
N SER A 155 27.59 6.12 -2.80
CA SER A 155 26.36 5.38 -3.05
C SER A 155 25.94 4.57 -1.82
N LYS A 156 24.63 4.43 -1.58
CA LYS A 156 24.10 3.59 -0.49
C LYS A 156 24.61 2.14 -0.57
N ALA A 157 24.93 1.66 -1.78
CA ALA A 157 25.51 0.35 -2.02
C ALA A 157 26.91 0.21 -1.42
N ILE A 158 27.79 1.20 -1.62
CA ILE A 158 29.13 1.22 -1.02
C ILE A 158 29.05 1.32 0.50
N ARG A 159 28.16 2.18 1.02
CA ARG A 159 28.01 2.41 2.47
C ARG A 159 27.47 1.20 3.24
N ASN A 160 26.78 0.28 2.56
CA ASN A 160 26.22 -0.94 3.14
C ASN A 160 27.05 -2.19 2.83
N GLN A 161 28.17 -2.08 2.11
CA GLN A 161 29.11 -3.19 1.98
C GLN A 161 29.63 -3.59 3.37
N ASN A 162 29.63 -4.89 3.65
CA ASN A 162 30.10 -5.53 4.90
C ASN A 162 29.30 -5.25 6.18
N LYS A 163 28.13 -4.59 6.11
CA LYS A 163 27.30 -4.33 7.30
C LYS A 163 26.77 -5.59 8.00
N HIS A 164 26.83 -6.74 7.32
CA HIS A 164 26.46 -8.05 7.85
C HIS A 164 27.59 -9.09 7.80
N SER A 165 28.86 -8.67 7.69
CA SER A 165 29.97 -9.57 7.97
C SER A 165 29.97 -9.87 9.47
N LYS A 166 29.63 -11.11 9.82
CA LYS A 166 29.60 -11.62 11.19
C LYS A 166 31.02 -11.62 11.76
N ASP A 167 31.14 -10.98 12.92
CA ASP A 167 31.96 -11.41 14.05
C ASP A 167 33.47 -11.52 13.81
N ASN A 168 34.16 -10.40 14.02
CA ASN A 168 35.48 -10.45 14.66
C ASN A 168 35.39 -9.66 15.95
N LYS A 169 35.56 -10.37 17.07
CA LYS A 169 35.76 -9.83 18.41
C LYS A 169 36.57 -8.54 18.30
N ARG A 170 35.98 -7.42 18.74
CA ARG A 170 36.75 -6.21 19.01
C ARG A 170 37.81 -6.60 20.04
N GLN A 171 39.07 -6.71 19.64
CA GLN A 171 40.14 -6.68 20.62
C GLN A 171 40.03 -5.30 21.27
N HIS A 172 39.78 -5.29 22.57
CA HIS A 172 39.82 -4.05 23.35
C HIS A 172 41.24 -3.52 23.24
N SER A 173 41.41 -2.29 22.77
CA SER A 173 42.68 -1.59 22.88
C SER A 173 43.07 -1.55 24.36
N PRO A 174 44.32 -1.89 24.73
CA PRO A 174 44.72 -1.79 26.14
C PRO A 174 44.57 -0.34 26.59
N THR A 175 43.94 -0.15 27.74
CA THR A 175 43.84 1.15 28.41
C THR A 175 45.22 1.57 28.92
N ASP A 176 45.50 2.88 28.97
CA ASP A 176 46.81 3.47 29.35
C ASP A 176 47.41 2.97 30.67
N GLU A 177 46.60 2.42 31.57
CA GLU A 177 47.03 1.75 32.81
C GLU A 177 47.89 0.49 32.56
N ASP A 178 47.56 -0.31 31.54
CA ASP A 178 48.28 -1.54 31.21
C ASP A 178 49.61 -1.26 30.48
N ALA A 179 49.71 -0.14 29.78
CA ALA A 179 50.95 0.32 29.14
C ALA A 179 51.97 0.82 30.18
N ARG A 180 51.50 1.51 31.23
CA ARG A 180 52.35 2.01 32.32
C ARG A 180 52.94 0.89 33.19
N LYS A 181 52.19 -0.19 33.42
CA LYS A 181 52.69 -1.35 34.19
C LYS A 181 53.83 -2.10 33.50
N LYS A 182 53.83 -2.15 32.16
CA LYS A 182 54.93 -2.78 31.39
C LYS A 182 56.22 -1.95 31.40
N GLN A 183 56.11 -0.63 31.31
CA GLN A 183 57.27 0.26 31.36
C GLN A 183 57.96 0.28 32.74
N HIS A 184 57.19 0.16 33.84
CA HIS A 184 57.78 0.06 35.18
C HIS A 184 58.49 -1.28 35.42
N ALA A 185 58.00 -2.38 34.84
CA ALA A 185 58.62 -3.69 34.98
C ALA A 185 59.90 -3.87 34.12
N GLU A 186 60.04 -3.13 33.02
CA GLU A 186 61.27 -3.13 32.20
C GLU A 186 62.37 -2.24 32.79
N ASN A 187 62.03 -1.15 33.51
CA ASN A 187 63.02 -0.26 34.11
C ASN A 187 63.60 -0.76 35.45
N ASP A 188 62.92 -1.67 36.15
CA ASP A 188 63.43 -2.29 37.40
C ASP A 188 64.30 -3.54 37.15
N ASN A 189 64.56 -3.90 35.88
CA ASN A 189 65.36 -5.07 35.50
C ASN A 189 66.68 -4.72 34.77
N VAL A 190 67.09 -3.45 34.81
CA VAL A 190 68.39 -2.97 34.31
C VAL A 190 69.09 -2.23 35.45
N VAL A 191 70.12 -2.87 36.00
CA VAL A 191 71.12 -2.31 36.93
C VAL A 191 71.96 -1.25 36.22
#